data_AF-A0A5M3Z3Y1-F1
#
_entry.id   AF-A0A5M3Z3Y1-F1
#
_cell.length_a   1.000
_cell.length_b   1.000
_cell.length_c   1.000
_cell.angle_alpha   90.00
_cell.angle_beta   90.00
_cell.angle_gamma   90.00
#
_symmetry.space_group_name_H-M   'P 1'
#
loop_
_entity.id
_entity.type
_entity.pdbx_description
1 polymer ?
#
loop_
_entity_poly.entity_id
_entity_poly.type
_entity_poly.pdbx_seq_one_letter_code
_entity_poly.pdbx_strand_id
1 'polypeptide(L)'
;MIAVLWLITAKDNASFSDALKLMGWWPIGVSEIMRSFLLTAVLFTGPLFERGIAEGEWKDWIRGSRVSETLRGWIGWRNYVAGPITEEIMFRSAIVPLHLLAKISPGRIVFVAPLYFGIAHVHHFYEFRLTHPDTSVLAALFRSLFQFSYTTIFGWYATFIYLRTGSLPAAILAHTFCNWSGLPRLWGRVEGSVPIGPPLAKGKEDSERTPMYAYTQLSVGWSVAYYTLLVAGAVAFYYALWPLTDSPRALASFATK
;
A
#
# COMPACT_ATOMS: atom_id res chain seq x y z
N MET A 1 -13.44 -8.68 -14.46
CA MET A 1 -12.82 -7.85 -15.51
C MET A 1 -13.58 -7.89 -16.83
N ILE A 2 -13.61 -9.01 -17.55
CA ILE A 2 -14.32 -9.12 -18.85
C ILE A 2 -15.80 -8.75 -18.72
N ALA A 3 -16.49 -9.23 -17.68
CA ALA A 3 -17.89 -8.89 -17.44
C ALA A 3 -18.13 -7.38 -17.18
N VAL A 4 -17.20 -6.70 -16.49
CA VAL A 4 -17.31 -5.25 -16.22
C VAL A 4 -17.06 -4.46 -17.49
N LEU A 5 -16.02 -4.82 -18.24
CA LEU A 5 -15.74 -4.25 -19.56
C LEU A 5 -16.93 -4.41 -20.50
N TRP A 6 -17.48 -5.62 -20.61
CA TRP A 6 -18.66 -5.90 -21.42
C TRP A 6 -19.86 -5.08 -20.97
N LEU A 7 -20.12 -4.98 -19.66
CA LEU A 7 -21.21 -4.18 -19.12
C LEU A 7 -21.08 -2.71 -19.52
N ILE A 8 -19.88 -2.12 -19.42
CA ILE A 8 -19.62 -0.73 -19.79
C ILE A 8 -19.87 -0.53 -21.30
N THR A 9 -19.31 -1.39 -22.14
CA THR A 9 -19.41 -1.24 -23.60
C THR A 9 -20.80 -1.55 -24.14
N ALA A 10 -21.50 -2.54 -23.58
CA ALA A 10 -22.77 -3.04 -24.11
C ALA A 10 -23.98 -2.30 -23.55
N LYS A 11 -23.94 -1.85 -22.29
CA LYS A 11 -25.09 -1.22 -21.63
C LYS A 11 -25.09 0.31 -21.76
N ASP A 12 -23.91 0.92 -21.85
CA ASP A 12 -23.78 2.40 -21.87
C ASP A 12 -23.45 2.95 -23.27
N ASN A 13 -23.38 2.08 -24.30
CA ASN A 13 -22.87 2.40 -25.64
C ASN A 13 -21.50 3.14 -25.60
N ALA A 14 -20.74 2.95 -24.52
CA ALA A 14 -19.46 3.59 -24.33
C ALA A 14 -18.41 2.95 -25.24
N SER A 15 -17.49 3.77 -25.76
CA SER A 15 -16.39 3.24 -26.55
C SER A 15 -15.51 2.33 -25.67
N PHE A 16 -14.80 1.39 -26.31
CA PHE A 16 -13.83 0.55 -25.60
C PHE A 16 -12.78 1.40 -24.86
N SER A 17 -12.39 2.54 -25.42
CA SER A 17 -11.46 3.48 -24.78
C SER A 17 -12.05 4.11 -23.51
N ASP A 18 -13.34 4.47 -23.52
CA ASP A 18 -14.01 5.02 -22.34
C ASP A 18 -14.13 3.97 -21.24
N ALA A 19 -14.37 2.70 -21.62
CA ALA A 19 -14.35 1.59 -20.68
C ALA A 19 -12.96 1.40 -20.04
N LEU A 20 -11.90 1.41 -20.84
CA LEU A 20 -10.53 1.33 -20.32
C LEU A 20 -10.16 2.52 -19.43
N LYS A 21 -10.70 3.71 -19.73
CA LYS A 21 -10.56 4.90 -18.88
C LYS A 21 -11.25 4.73 -17.54
N LEU A 22 -12.51 4.29 -17.55
CA LEU A 22 -13.27 4.06 -16.32
C LEU A 22 -12.61 3.00 -15.44
N MET A 23 -12.03 1.98 -16.07
CA MET A 23 -11.30 0.89 -15.44
C MET A 23 -9.83 1.25 -15.09
N GLY A 24 -9.38 2.47 -15.42
CA GLY A 24 -8.08 3.01 -15.04
C GLY A 24 -6.87 2.42 -15.77
N TRP A 25 -7.09 1.72 -16.88
CA TRP A 25 -6.04 1.12 -17.71
C TRP A 25 -5.47 2.09 -18.74
N TRP A 26 -6.29 3.01 -19.25
CA TRP A 26 -5.89 3.93 -20.32
C TRP A 26 -6.59 5.29 -20.23
N PRO A 27 -5.91 6.43 -20.43
CA PRO A 27 -4.48 6.57 -20.69
C PRO A 27 -3.62 6.48 -19.43
N ILE A 28 -2.43 5.87 -19.55
CA ILE A 28 -1.47 5.78 -18.45
C ILE A 28 -0.83 7.15 -18.21
N GLY A 29 -0.91 7.64 -16.97
CA GLY A 29 -0.42 8.96 -16.57
C GLY A 29 0.79 8.83 -15.65
N VAL A 30 2.00 8.97 -16.19
CA VAL A 30 3.23 8.86 -15.39
C VAL A 30 3.28 9.93 -14.31
N SER A 31 2.81 11.14 -14.61
CA SER A 31 2.68 12.24 -13.64
C SER A 31 1.81 11.86 -12.45
N GLU A 32 0.64 11.27 -12.68
CA GLU A 32 -0.32 10.87 -11.67
C GLU A 32 0.25 9.75 -10.79
N ILE A 33 0.94 8.78 -11.41
CA ILE A 33 1.64 7.70 -10.72
C ILE A 33 2.70 8.29 -9.77
N MET A 34 3.57 9.16 -10.30
CA MET A 34 4.67 9.73 -9.51
C MET A 34 4.19 10.66 -8.40
N ARG A 35 3.16 11.49 -8.64
CA ARG A 35 2.59 12.37 -7.62
C ARG A 35 1.85 11.59 -6.53
N SER A 36 1.11 10.54 -6.90
CA SER A 36 0.43 9.67 -5.92
C SER A 36 1.44 8.88 -5.10
N PHE A 37 2.53 8.42 -5.73
CA PHE A 37 3.64 7.80 -5.03
C PHE A 37 4.31 8.78 -4.07
N LEU A 38 4.63 10.00 -4.52
CA LEU A 38 5.20 11.06 -3.68
C LEU A 38 4.30 11.38 -2.49
N LEU A 39 2.98 11.52 -2.70
CA LEU A 39 2.02 11.73 -1.63
C LEU A 39 2.08 10.61 -0.59
N THR A 40 2.14 9.36 -1.04
CA THR A 40 2.28 8.20 -0.15
C THR A 40 3.62 8.25 0.58
N ALA A 41 4.73 8.52 -0.10
CA ALA A 41 6.05 8.63 0.51
C ALA A 41 6.11 9.74 1.59
N VAL A 42 5.44 10.89 1.36
CA VAL A 42 5.32 11.97 2.35
C VAL A 42 4.62 11.49 3.62
N LEU A 43 3.53 10.72 3.49
CA LEU A 43 2.84 10.14 4.65
C LEU A 43 3.75 9.20 5.45
N PHE A 44 4.61 8.45 4.75
CA PHE A 44 5.53 7.47 5.33
C PHE A 44 6.93 8.03 5.63
N THR A 45 7.09 9.36 5.77
CA THR A 45 8.40 9.98 6.04
C THR A 45 9.05 9.44 7.32
N GLY A 46 8.27 9.17 8.38
CA GLY A 46 8.77 8.52 9.60
C GLY A 46 9.36 7.12 9.34
N PRO A 47 8.57 6.17 8.81
CA PRO A 47 9.07 4.84 8.41
C PRO A 47 10.25 4.87 7.43
N LEU A 48 10.26 5.80 6.48
CA LEU A 48 11.40 5.98 5.56
C LEU A 48 12.67 6.42 6.31
N PHE A 49 12.54 7.29 7.32
CA PHE A 49 13.64 7.70 8.18
C PHE A 49 14.15 6.53 9.05
N GLU A 50 13.25 5.78 9.69
CA GLU A 50 13.61 4.62 10.51
C GLU A 50 14.42 3.62 9.68
N ARG A 51 13.91 3.20 8.53
CA ARG A 51 14.59 2.20 7.69
C ARG A 51 15.82 2.74 6.98
N GLY A 52 15.68 3.89 6.32
CA GLY A 52 16.76 4.44 5.50
C GLY A 52 17.94 4.91 6.33
N ILE A 53 17.67 5.61 7.43
CA ILE A 53 18.70 6.31 8.22
C ILE A 53 19.00 5.56 9.52
N ALA A 54 17.99 5.22 10.33
CA ALA A 54 18.23 4.61 11.63
C ALA A 54 18.74 3.15 11.54
N GLU A 55 18.19 2.38 10.59
CA GLU A 55 18.63 1.01 10.27
C GLU A 55 19.72 0.97 9.18
N GLY A 56 20.01 2.11 8.54
CA GLY A 56 21.09 2.24 7.55
C GLY A 56 20.81 1.58 6.20
N GLU A 57 19.55 1.24 5.87
CA GLU A 57 19.18 0.57 4.62
C GLU A 57 19.42 1.42 3.36
N TRP A 58 19.65 2.73 3.50
CA TRP A 58 19.85 3.65 2.37
C TRP A 58 20.96 3.20 1.40
N LYS A 59 22.03 2.58 1.90
CA LYS A 59 23.14 2.06 1.07
C LYS A 59 22.68 0.90 0.18
N ASP A 60 21.78 0.05 0.69
CA ASP A 60 21.23 -1.08 -0.05
C ASP A 60 20.21 -0.63 -1.08
N TRP A 61 19.46 0.43 -0.80
CA TRP A 61 18.52 1.03 -1.75
C TRP A 61 19.24 1.58 -2.98
N ILE A 62 20.35 2.30 -2.77
CA ILE A 62 21.20 2.81 -3.88
C ILE A 62 21.77 1.65 -4.72
N ARG A 63 22.18 0.57 -4.05
CA ARG A 63 22.76 -0.61 -4.73
C ARG A 63 21.71 -1.51 -5.39
N GLY A 64 20.44 -1.39 -5.02
CA GLY A 64 19.32 -2.20 -5.53
C GLY A 64 19.37 -3.68 -5.15
N SER A 65 20.40 -4.14 -4.42
CA SER A 65 20.64 -5.56 -4.12
C SER A 65 19.50 -6.18 -3.31
N ARG A 66 19.08 -5.49 -2.24
CA ARG A 66 18.09 -6.01 -1.29
C ARG A 66 16.67 -6.04 -1.83
N VAL A 67 16.29 -5.06 -2.67
CA VAL A 67 15.01 -5.09 -3.39
C VAL A 67 14.98 -6.27 -4.37
N SER A 68 16.09 -6.51 -5.09
CA SER A 68 16.18 -7.64 -6.01
C SER A 68 16.12 -8.99 -5.30
N GLU A 69 16.76 -9.14 -4.15
CA GLU A 69 16.76 -10.37 -3.36
C GLU A 69 15.37 -10.65 -2.77
N THR A 70 14.71 -9.61 -2.24
CA THR A 70 13.36 -9.71 -1.70
C THR A 70 12.35 -10.13 -2.77
N LEU A 71 12.45 -9.57 -3.98
CA LEU A 71 11.54 -9.89 -5.09
C LEU A 71 11.84 -11.24 -5.76
N ARG A 72 13.05 -11.81 -5.59
CA ARG A 72 13.38 -13.15 -6.08
C ARG A 72 12.71 -14.26 -5.26
N GLY A 73 12.44 -14.01 -3.99
CA GLY A 73 11.68 -14.94 -3.14
C GLY A 73 10.20 -14.95 -3.50
N TRP A 74 9.58 -16.14 -3.57
CA TRP A 74 8.14 -16.28 -3.85
C TRP A 74 7.26 -15.45 -2.91
N ILE A 75 7.62 -15.41 -1.63
CA ILE A 75 6.89 -14.63 -0.61
C ILE A 75 6.96 -13.12 -0.92
N GLY A 76 8.13 -12.60 -1.27
CA GLY A 76 8.30 -11.19 -1.58
C GLY A 76 7.61 -10.80 -2.89
N TRP A 77 7.73 -11.63 -3.94
CA TRP A 77 6.97 -11.42 -5.18
C TRP A 77 5.46 -11.42 -4.94
N ARG A 78 4.95 -12.36 -4.15
CA ARG A 78 3.54 -12.41 -3.76
C ARG A 78 3.11 -11.14 -3.03
N ASN A 79 3.86 -10.71 -2.02
CA ASN A 79 3.46 -9.60 -1.14
C ASN A 79 3.63 -8.21 -1.78
N TYR A 80 4.59 -8.04 -2.70
CA TYR A 80 4.93 -6.73 -3.27
C TYR A 80 4.50 -6.54 -4.72
N VAL A 81 4.21 -7.62 -5.44
CA VAL A 81 3.83 -7.56 -6.86
C VAL A 81 2.46 -8.20 -7.08
N ALA A 82 2.34 -9.51 -6.85
CA ALA A 82 1.13 -10.24 -7.26
C ALA A 82 -0.10 -9.81 -6.47
N GLY A 83 -0.01 -9.77 -5.13
CA GLY A 83 -1.10 -9.34 -4.24
C GLY A 83 -1.58 -7.93 -4.56
N PRO A 84 -0.70 -6.91 -4.53
CA PRO A 84 -1.08 -5.55 -4.88
C PRO A 84 -1.75 -5.44 -6.27
N ILE A 85 -1.21 -6.09 -7.29
CA ILE A 85 -1.78 -6.04 -8.64
C ILE A 85 -3.18 -6.67 -8.67
N THR A 86 -3.34 -7.88 -8.14
CA THR A 86 -4.62 -8.61 -8.22
C THR A 86 -5.70 -7.93 -7.38
N GLU A 87 -5.35 -7.46 -6.19
CA GLU A 87 -6.25 -6.75 -5.30
C GLU A 87 -6.70 -5.42 -5.92
N GLU A 88 -5.78 -4.59 -6.42
CA GLU A 88 -6.18 -3.32 -7.05
C GLU A 88 -7.00 -3.53 -8.32
N ILE A 89 -6.70 -4.55 -9.14
CA ILE A 89 -7.54 -4.90 -10.29
C ILE A 89 -8.97 -5.24 -9.84
N MET A 90 -9.13 -6.06 -8.80
CA MET A 90 -10.44 -6.46 -8.31
C MET A 90 -11.20 -5.29 -7.68
N PHE A 91 -10.59 -4.59 -6.74
CA PHE A 91 -11.29 -3.59 -5.93
C PHE A 91 -11.40 -2.23 -6.63
N ARG A 92 -10.44 -1.83 -7.47
CA ARG A 92 -10.46 -0.52 -8.15
C ARG A 92 -10.92 -0.67 -9.59
N SER A 93 -10.34 -1.59 -10.36
CA SER A 93 -10.66 -1.70 -11.78
C SER A 93 -11.97 -2.44 -12.09
N ALA A 94 -12.52 -3.21 -11.13
CA ALA A 94 -13.82 -3.86 -11.30
C ALA A 94 -14.93 -3.23 -10.45
N ILE A 95 -14.76 -3.11 -9.13
CA ILE A 95 -15.84 -2.70 -8.21
C ILE A 95 -16.14 -1.20 -8.31
N VAL A 96 -15.13 -0.33 -8.36
CA VAL A 96 -15.36 1.13 -8.40
C VAL A 96 -16.09 1.58 -9.67
N PRO A 97 -15.75 1.12 -10.89
CA PRO A 97 -16.52 1.41 -12.11
C PRO A 97 -18.01 1.09 -11.98
N LEU A 98 -18.37 -0.03 -11.35
CA LEU A 98 -19.78 -0.39 -11.13
C LEU A 98 -20.50 0.63 -10.25
N HIS A 99 -19.82 1.15 -9.22
CA HIS A 99 -20.39 2.21 -8.37
C HIS A 99 -20.55 3.54 -9.12
N LEU A 100 -19.58 3.87 -10.00
CA LEU A 100 -19.67 5.05 -10.87
C LEU A 100 -20.83 4.93 -11.86
N LEU A 101 -21.01 3.77 -12.51
CA LEU A 101 -22.15 3.48 -13.38
C LEU A 101 -23.49 3.52 -12.63
N ALA A 102 -23.49 3.12 -11.36
CA ALA A 102 -24.65 3.25 -10.47
C ALA A 102 -24.90 4.69 -9.98
N LYS A 103 -24.12 5.67 -10.47
CA LYS A 103 -24.24 7.11 -10.16
C LYS A 103 -24.11 7.41 -8.66
N ILE A 104 -23.34 6.61 -7.94
CA ILE A 104 -23.03 6.83 -6.51
C ILE A 104 -22.06 8.01 -6.39
N SER A 105 -22.25 8.87 -5.39
CA SER A 105 -21.38 10.03 -5.19
C SER A 105 -19.94 9.61 -4.86
N PRO A 106 -18.91 10.32 -5.34
CA PRO A 106 -17.51 9.90 -5.18
C PRO A 106 -17.08 9.74 -3.73
N GLY A 107 -17.53 10.64 -2.85
CA GLY A 107 -17.29 10.52 -1.41
C GLY A 107 -17.86 9.22 -0.84
N ARG A 108 -19.07 8.83 -1.24
CA ARG A 108 -19.68 7.57 -0.80
C ARG A 108 -18.93 6.35 -1.35
N ILE A 109 -18.45 6.41 -2.60
CA ILE A 109 -17.61 5.35 -3.18
C ILE A 109 -16.32 5.17 -2.37
N VAL A 110 -15.65 6.27 -2.00
CA VAL A 110 -14.42 6.24 -1.17
C VAL A 110 -14.65 5.49 0.13
N PHE A 111 -15.77 5.69 0.82
CA PHE A 111 -16.02 5.05 2.11
C PHE A 111 -16.63 3.65 2.02
N VAL A 112 -17.43 3.36 0.98
CA VAL A 112 -18.20 2.10 0.89
C VAL A 112 -17.45 1.01 0.11
N ALA A 113 -16.88 1.32 -1.05
CA ALA A 113 -16.26 0.28 -1.89
C ALA A 113 -15.11 -0.47 -1.17
N PRO A 114 -14.29 0.21 -0.34
CA PRO A 114 -13.27 -0.44 0.48
C PRO A 114 -13.78 -1.39 1.55
N LEU A 115 -15.06 -1.35 1.93
CA LEU A 115 -15.59 -2.33 2.89
C LEU A 115 -15.57 -3.74 2.30
N TYR A 116 -15.77 -3.90 0.99
CA TYR A 116 -15.61 -5.20 0.33
C TYR A 116 -14.18 -5.73 0.46
N PHE A 117 -13.20 -4.84 0.35
CA PHE A 117 -11.78 -5.14 0.54
C PHE A 117 -11.47 -5.56 1.98
N GLY A 118 -11.92 -4.77 2.96
CA GLY A 118 -11.75 -5.09 4.37
C GLY A 118 -12.42 -6.41 4.75
N ILE A 119 -13.69 -6.61 4.35
CA ILE A 119 -14.44 -7.85 4.62
C ILE A 119 -13.75 -9.06 4.01
N ALA A 120 -13.22 -8.92 2.78
CA ALA A 120 -12.49 -9.99 2.14
C ALA A 120 -11.33 -10.48 3.02
N HIS A 121 -10.71 -9.65 3.85
CA HIS A 121 -9.62 -10.03 4.76
C HIS A 121 -10.07 -10.66 6.08
N VAL A 122 -11.37 -10.63 6.41
CA VAL A 122 -11.90 -11.28 7.62
C VAL A 122 -11.68 -12.80 7.58
N HIS A 123 -11.53 -13.40 6.39
CA HIS A 123 -11.20 -14.82 6.26
C HIS A 123 -9.89 -15.22 6.96
N HIS A 124 -8.93 -14.29 7.14
CA HIS A 124 -7.71 -14.56 7.89
C HIS A 124 -7.96 -14.85 9.36
N PHE A 125 -9.08 -14.39 9.93
CA PHE A 125 -9.51 -14.83 11.25
C PHE A 125 -9.70 -16.34 11.29
N TYR A 126 -10.45 -16.88 10.31
CA TYR A 126 -10.74 -18.30 10.22
C TYR A 126 -9.46 -19.11 10.00
N GLU A 127 -8.62 -18.69 9.05
CA GLU A 127 -7.33 -19.33 8.78
C GLU A 127 -6.40 -19.33 10.01
N PHE A 128 -6.34 -18.19 10.73
CA PHE A 128 -5.54 -18.08 11.94
C PHE A 128 -6.06 -19.00 13.05
N ARG A 129 -7.38 -19.15 13.19
CA ARG A 129 -7.98 -20.06 14.17
C ARG A 129 -7.72 -21.54 13.85
N LEU A 130 -7.64 -21.91 12.59
CA LEU A 130 -7.30 -23.27 12.18
C LEU A 130 -5.82 -23.59 12.42
N THR A 131 -4.93 -22.63 12.15
CA THR A 131 -3.47 -22.84 12.25
C THR A 131 -2.93 -22.63 13.66
N HIS A 132 -3.64 -21.89 14.52
CA HIS A 132 -3.22 -21.58 15.89
C HIS A 132 -4.38 -21.86 16.88
N PRO A 133 -4.75 -23.15 17.07
CA PRO A 133 -5.91 -23.52 17.86
C PRO A 133 -5.80 -23.09 19.33
N ASP A 134 -4.58 -23.05 19.87
CA ASP A 134 -4.29 -22.69 21.26
C ASP A 134 -4.31 -21.17 21.53
N THR A 135 -4.40 -20.34 20.48
CA THR A 135 -4.50 -18.89 20.66
C THR A 135 -5.91 -18.50 21.08
N SER A 136 -6.02 -17.62 22.08
CA SER A 136 -7.31 -17.15 22.55
C SER A 136 -8.15 -16.55 21.41
N VAL A 137 -9.46 -16.83 21.43
CA VAL A 137 -10.42 -16.28 20.47
C VAL A 137 -10.34 -14.76 20.44
N LEU A 138 -10.19 -14.15 21.62
CA LEU A 138 -10.11 -12.71 21.77
C LEU A 138 -8.87 -12.13 21.07
N ALA A 139 -7.70 -12.76 21.21
CA ALA A 139 -6.49 -12.32 20.50
C ALA A 139 -6.62 -12.47 18.98
N ALA A 140 -7.20 -13.57 18.50
CA ALA A 140 -7.48 -13.76 17.08
C ALA A 140 -8.47 -12.71 16.55
N LEU A 141 -9.50 -12.38 17.33
CA LEU A 141 -10.47 -11.34 16.99
C LEU A 141 -9.82 -9.96 16.92
N PHE A 142 -8.98 -9.60 17.91
CA PHE A 142 -8.24 -8.33 17.89
C PHE A 142 -7.33 -8.22 16.67
N ARG A 143 -6.61 -9.29 16.33
CA ARG A 143 -5.77 -9.34 15.11
C ARG A 143 -6.60 -9.09 13.85
N SER A 144 -7.74 -9.77 13.72
CA SER A 144 -8.64 -9.62 12.57
C SER A 144 -9.26 -8.22 12.49
N LEU A 145 -9.71 -7.68 13.62
CA LEU A 145 -10.29 -6.34 13.69
C LEU A 145 -9.26 -5.25 13.34
N PHE A 146 -8.03 -5.41 13.84
CA PHE A 146 -6.92 -4.53 13.48
C PHE A 146 -6.64 -4.60 11.97
N GLN A 147 -6.56 -5.82 11.42
CA GLN A 147 -6.39 -6.05 9.99
C GLN A 147 -7.48 -5.42 9.15
N PHE A 148 -8.74 -5.68 9.50
CA PHE A 148 -9.90 -5.08 8.86
C PHE A 148 -9.85 -3.54 8.89
N SER A 149 -9.48 -2.95 10.04
CA SER A 149 -9.46 -1.50 10.21
C SER A 149 -8.40 -0.84 9.33
N TYR A 150 -7.14 -1.30 9.38
CA TYR A 150 -6.08 -0.67 8.60
C TYR A 150 -6.24 -0.93 7.09
N THR A 151 -6.70 -2.12 6.69
CA THR A 151 -6.99 -2.42 5.27
C THR A 151 -8.13 -1.58 4.74
N THR A 152 -9.16 -1.31 5.55
CA THR A 152 -10.26 -0.40 5.19
C THR A 152 -9.76 1.04 5.02
N ILE A 153 -8.92 1.54 5.92
CA ILE A 153 -8.33 2.89 5.82
C ILE A 153 -7.45 3.03 4.57
N PHE A 154 -6.56 2.07 4.32
CA PHE A 154 -5.78 2.00 3.07
C PHE A 154 -6.73 1.95 1.86
N GLY A 155 -7.78 1.17 1.99
CA GLY A 155 -8.86 1.03 1.03
C GLY A 155 -9.45 2.39 0.62
N TRP A 156 -9.81 3.23 1.59
CA TRP A 156 -10.29 4.61 1.39
C TRP A 156 -9.27 5.44 0.62
N TYR A 157 -8.01 5.40 1.05
CA TYR A 157 -6.92 6.17 0.41
C TYR A 157 -6.71 5.78 -1.06
N ALA A 158 -6.54 4.49 -1.36
CA ALA A 158 -6.32 4.04 -2.72
C ALA A 158 -7.56 4.24 -3.62
N THR A 159 -8.78 4.17 -3.07
CA THR A 159 -10.00 4.54 -3.82
C THR A 159 -10.06 6.03 -4.11
N PHE A 160 -9.64 6.88 -3.16
CA PHE A 160 -9.53 8.32 -3.38
C PHE A 160 -8.52 8.64 -4.49
N ILE A 161 -7.31 8.08 -4.44
CA ILE A 161 -6.31 8.22 -5.51
C ILE A 161 -6.90 7.78 -6.85
N TYR A 162 -7.53 6.61 -6.89
CA TYR A 162 -8.08 6.06 -8.11
C TYR A 162 -9.15 6.97 -8.73
N LEU A 163 -10.08 7.50 -7.92
CA LEU A 163 -11.12 8.41 -8.41
C LEU A 163 -10.55 9.76 -8.86
N ARG A 164 -9.53 10.28 -8.17
CA ARG A 164 -8.90 11.57 -8.49
C ARG A 164 -7.96 11.52 -9.69
N THR A 165 -7.35 10.38 -9.97
CA THR A 165 -6.33 10.24 -11.03
C THR A 165 -6.76 9.38 -12.22
N GLY A 166 -7.77 8.51 -12.05
CA GLY A 166 -8.15 7.51 -13.04
C GLY A 166 -7.02 6.54 -13.39
N SER A 167 -6.09 6.29 -12.45
CA SER A 167 -4.89 5.50 -12.70
C SER A 167 -4.83 4.26 -11.81
N LEU A 168 -5.03 3.09 -12.42
CA LEU A 168 -4.83 1.81 -11.74
C LEU A 168 -3.35 1.61 -11.32
N PRO A 169 -2.34 1.90 -12.16
CA PRO A 169 -0.94 1.78 -11.75
C PRO A 169 -0.57 2.67 -10.56
N ALA A 170 -1.20 3.84 -10.40
CA ALA A 170 -0.95 4.72 -9.26
C ALA A 170 -1.42 4.05 -7.95
N ALA A 171 -2.60 3.42 -7.95
CA ALA A 171 -3.11 2.68 -6.80
C ALA A 171 -2.25 1.44 -6.49
N ILE A 172 -1.82 0.69 -7.51
CA ILE A 172 -0.91 -0.46 -7.36
C ILE A 172 0.40 -0.04 -6.71
N LEU A 173 1.02 1.02 -7.22
CA LEU A 173 2.30 1.48 -6.68
C LEU A 173 2.17 1.98 -5.23
N ALA A 174 1.09 2.70 -4.90
CA ALA A 174 0.79 3.10 -3.53
C ALA A 174 0.61 1.87 -2.62
N HIS A 175 -0.11 0.85 -3.09
CA HIS A 175 -0.29 -0.42 -2.36
C HIS A 175 1.05 -1.12 -2.12
N THR A 176 1.82 -1.38 -3.17
CA THR A 176 3.15 -2.01 -3.07
C THR A 176 4.03 -1.26 -2.07
N PHE A 177 4.01 0.08 -2.12
CA PHE A 177 4.79 0.90 -1.21
C PHE A 177 4.32 0.82 0.24
N CYS A 178 3.01 0.79 0.50
CA CYS A 178 2.46 0.55 1.83
C CYS A 178 2.84 -0.84 2.38
N ASN A 179 2.76 -1.88 1.55
CA ASN A 179 3.17 -3.23 1.94
C ASN A 179 4.66 -3.29 2.28
N TRP A 180 5.48 -2.59 1.50
CA TRP A 180 6.92 -2.51 1.74
C TRP A 180 7.26 -1.72 3.01
N SER A 181 6.60 -0.58 3.22
CA SER A 181 6.82 0.29 4.37
C SER A 181 6.35 -0.33 5.68
N GLY A 182 5.25 -1.10 5.64
CA GLY A 182 4.59 -1.61 6.83
C GLY A 182 3.85 -0.52 7.60
N LEU A 183 3.29 -0.84 8.77
CA LEU A 183 2.65 0.16 9.62
C LEU A 183 3.70 1.02 10.35
N PRO A 184 3.46 2.33 10.51
CA PRO A 184 4.36 3.15 11.30
C PRO A 184 4.38 2.67 12.75
N ARG A 185 5.56 2.71 13.36
CA ARG A 185 5.71 2.60 14.81
C ARG A 185 4.97 3.77 15.46
N LEU A 186 3.96 3.47 16.27
CA LEU A 186 3.21 4.48 17.01
C LEU A 186 3.60 4.55 18.50
N TRP A 187 4.44 3.62 18.97
CA TRP A 187 4.94 3.56 20.34
C TRP A 187 6.31 2.87 20.41
N GLY A 188 7.05 3.12 21.49
CA GLY A 188 8.36 2.53 21.72
C GLY A 188 9.52 3.34 21.14
N ARG A 189 10.74 2.82 21.29
CA ARG A 189 11.97 3.46 20.81
C ARG A 189 12.33 2.97 19.42
N VAL A 190 12.96 3.85 18.65
CA VAL A 190 13.63 3.48 17.40
C VAL A 190 14.93 2.76 17.74
N GLU A 191 15.15 1.61 17.12
CA GLU A 191 16.31 0.76 17.32
C GLU A 191 17.13 0.73 16.02
N GLY A 192 18.46 0.74 16.15
CA GLY A 192 19.35 0.62 15.01
C GLY A 192 19.75 -0.84 14.83
N SER A 193 19.76 -1.34 13.60
CA SER A 193 20.26 -2.67 13.29
C SER A 193 21.74 -2.59 12.91
N VAL A 194 22.57 -3.39 13.60
CA VAL A 194 23.99 -3.59 13.27
C VAL A 194 24.15 -5.04 12.84
N PRO A 195 24.69 -5.34 11.64
CA PRO A 195 25.00 -6.70 11.26
C PRO A 195 26.03 -7.29 12.24
N ILE A 196 25.69 -8.38 12.93
CA ILE A 196 26.65 -9.19 13.68
C ILE A 196 27.09 -10.32 12.75
N GLY A 197 28.28 -10.19 12.19
CA GLY A 197 28.94 -11.30 11.50
C GLY A 197 30.20 -10.85 10.78
N PRO A 198 31.25 -11.70 10.71
CA PRO A 198 32.40 -11.40 9.85
C PRO A 198 31.95 -11.28 8.39
N PRO A 199 32.63 -10.47 7.55
CA PRO A 199 32.34 -10.40 6.13
C PRO A 199 32.44 -11.82 5.55
N LEU A 200 31.31 -12.40 5.13
CA LEU A 200 31.30 -13.74 4.55
C LEU A 200 32.10 -13.71 3.24
N ALA A 201 33.31 -14.24 3.29
CA ALA A 201 34.04 -14.64 2.11
C ALA A 201 33.16 -15.65 1.36
N LYS A 202 32.94 -15.36 0.09
CA LYS A 202 32.00 -16.02 -0.82
C LYS A 202 32.40 -17.50 -1.04
N GLY A 203 31.97 -18.39 -0.15
CA GLY A 203 32.02 -19.84 -0.29
C GLY A 203 30.74 -20.35 -0.97
N LYS A 204 30.88 -21.27 -1.91
CA LYS A 204 29.88 -21.63 -2.92
C LYS A 204 28.80 -22.62 -2.45
N GLU A 205 28.71 -22.88 -1.15
CA GLU A 205 27.76 -23.80 -0.53
C GLU A 205 27.46 -23.31 0.89
N ASP A 206 26.35 -22.61 1.10
CA ASP A 206 25.74 -22.53 2.43
C ASP A 206 24.27 -22.10 2.30
N SER A 207 23.40 -22.97 2.78
CA SER A 207 21.96 -22.82 2.97
C SER A 207 21.61 -21.58 3.80
N GLU A 208 20.58 -20.83 3.37
CA GLU A 208 19.72 -19.91 4.14
C GLU A 208 20.19 -19.52 5.57
N ARG A 209 21.34 -18.85 5.70
CA ARG A 209 21.72 -18.18 6.95
C ARG A 209 21.22 -16.74 6.89
N THR A 210 20.10 -16.48 7.54
CA THR A 210 19.61 -15.11 7.81
C THR A 210 20.72 -14.35 8.55
N PRO A 211 21.19 -13.19 8.05
CA PRO A 211 22.17 -12.40 8.77
C PRO A 211 21.63 -12.05 10.16
N MET A 212 22.44 -12.31 11.20
CA MET A 212 22.09 -12.00 12.58
C MET A 212 22.30 -10.50 12.80
N TYR A 213 21.24 -9.76 13.11
CA TYR A 213 21.33 -8.33 13.44
C TYR A 213 21.33 -8.15 14.97
N ALA A 214 22.28 -7.38 15.49
CA ALA A 214 22.18 -6.78 16.83
C ALA A 214 21.31 -5.53 16.74
N TYR A 215 20.30 -5.46 17.58
CA TYR A 215 19.58 -4.22 17.81
C TYR A 215 20.34 -3.40 18.85
N THR A 216 20.80 -2.22 18.45
CA THR A 216 21.39 -1.25 19.36
C THR A 216 20.35 -0.19 19.69
N GLN A 217 20.18 0.09 20.99
CA GLN A 217 19.31 1.16 21.45
C GLN A 217 19.90 2.50 21.01
N LEU A 218 19.28 3.12 20.01
CA LEU A 218 19.68 4.44 19.56
C LEU A 218 19.36 5.50 20.63
N SER A 219 20.06 6.63 20.55
CA SER A 219 19.80 7.75 21.46
C SER A 219 18.34 8.21 21.36
N VAL A 220 17.81 8.80 22.44
CA VAL A 220 16.42 9.28 22.49
C VAL A 220 16.13 10.27 21.35
N GLY A 221 17.14 11.03 20.91
CA GLY A 221 17.05 11.96 19.80
C GLY A 221 16.57 11.33 18.48
N TRP A 222 16.93 10.07 18.20
CA TRP A 222 16.44 9.34 17.02
C TRP A 222 14.94 9.05 17.09
N SER A 223 14.46 8.68 18.29
CA SER A 223 13.03 8.46 18.50
C SER A 223 12.26 9.77 18.40
N VAL A 224 12.78 10.86 18.98
CA VAL A 224 12.19 12.20 18.86
C VAL A 224 12.14 12.64 17.40
N ALA A 225 13.23 12.46 16.64
CA ALA A 225 13.27 12.78 15.21
C ALA A 225 12.22 11.96 14.42
N TYR A 226 12.15 10.64 14.66
CA TYR A 226 11.17 9.78 14.02
C TYR A 226 9.73 10.24 14.27
N TYR A 227 9.34 10.46 15.53
CA TYR A 227 7.97 10.90 15.85
C TYR A 227 7.66 12.30 15.34
N THR A 228 8.66 13.19 15.31
CA THR A 228 8.53 14.51 14.67
C THR A 228 8.26 14.39 13.18
N LEU A 229 9.01 13.52 12.48
CA LEU A 229 8.83 13.25 11.05
C LEU A 229 7.52 12.54 10.75
N LEU A 230 7.04 11.68 11.65
CA LEU A 230 5.75 11.01 11.53
C LEU A 230 4.61 12.05 11.55
N VAL A 231 4.62 12.98 12.51
CA VAL A 231 3.63 14.06 12.60
C VAL A 231 3.77 15.04 11.43
N ALA A 232 4.99 15.48 11.12
CA ALA A 232 5.24 16.39 10.01
C ALA A 232 4.82 15.77 8.66
N GLY A 233 5.07 14.48 8.45
CA GLY A 233 4.63 13.74 7.27
C GLY A 233 3.10 13.68 7.15
N ALA A 234 2.39 13.43 8.25
CA ALA A 234 0.93 13.44 8.27
C ALA A 234 0.34 14.84 7.98
N VAL A 235 0.94 15.89 8.54
CA VAL A 235 0.54 17.29 8.27
C VAL A 235 0.81 17.66 6.80
N ALA A 236 1.99 17.33 6.29
CA ALA A 236 2.34 17.57 4.89
C ALA A 236 1.43 16.79 3.94
N PHE A 237 1.12 15.52 4.26
CA PHE A 237 0.16 14.71 3.53
C PHE A 237 -1.21 15.39 3.46
N TYR A 238 -1.72 15.91 4.59
CA TYR A 238 -3.01 16.60 4.64
C TYR A 238 -3.07 17.78 3.65
N TYR A 239 -2.03 18.62 3.63
CA TYR A 239 -1.97 19.76 2.71
C TYR A 239 -1.70 19.35 1.26
N ALA A 240 -0.98 18.26 1.04
CA ALA A 240 -0.62 17.77 -0.30
C ALA A 240 -1.68 16.84 -0.92
N LEU A 241 -2.63 16.32 -0.13
CA LEU A 241 -3.62 15.33 -0.54
C LEU A 241 -4.39 15.74 -1.80
N TRP A 242 -4.91 16.97 -1.81
CA TRP A 242 -5.69 17.48 -2.94
C TRP A 242 -4.82 17.94 -4.12
N PRO A 243 -3.74 18.75 -3.91
CA PRO A 243 -2.90 19.21 -5.01
C PRO A 243 -2.17 18.09 -5.74
N LEU A 244 -1.63 17.09 -5.02
CA LEU A 244 -0.88 16.00 -5.66
C LEU A 244 -1.77 14.98 -6.37
N THR A 245 -3.04 14.89 -5.99
CA THR A 245 -4.01 14.01 -6.68
C THR A 245 -4.79 14.74 -7.77
N ASP A 246 -4.57 16.03 -7.98
CA ASP A 246 -5.26 16.74 -9.05
C ASP A 246 -4.80 16.30 -10.43
N SER A 247 -5.77 15.85 -11.23
CA SER A 247 -5.54 15.33 -12.56
C SER A 247 -6.72 15.63 -13.47
N PRO A 248 -6.47 15.99 -14.75
CA PRO A 248 -7.51 16.09 -15.76
C PRO A 248 -8.14 14.73 -16.11
N ARG A 249 -7.59 13.63 -15.60
CA ARG A 249 -8.05 12.25 -15.82
C ARG A 249 -8.92 11.72 -14.67
N ALA A 250 -9.28 12.57 -13.72
CA ALA A 250 -10.19 12.22 -12.63
C ALA A 250 -11.46 11.54 -13.17
N LEU A 251 -11.85 10.44 -12.54
CA LEU A 251 -13.07 9.70 -12.88
C LEU A 251 -14.31 10.36 -12.33
N ALA A 252 -14.17 11.17 -11.28
CA ALA A 252 -15.26 11.93 -10.72
C ALA A 252 -14.81 13.20 -10.00
N SER A 253 -15.68 14.20 -9.99
CA SER A 253 -15.50 15.43 -9.21
C SER A 253 -16.09 15.27 -7.81
N PHE A 254 -15.33 15.70 -6.80
CA PHE A 254 -15.76 15.70 -5.40
C PHE A 254 -16.47 17.00 -4.99
N ALA A 255 -16.63 17.95 -5.90
CA ALA A 255 -17.44 19.14 -5.65
C ALA A 255 -18.92 18.75 -5.50
N THR A 256 -19.57 19.26 -4.47
CA THR A 256 -21.03 19.22 -4.34
C THR A 256 -21.65 19.96 -5.52
N LYS A 257 -22.46 19.25 -6.31
CA LYS A 257 -23.44 19.88 -7.21
C LYS A 257 -24.57 20.48 -6.39
#